data_AF-A0A125RAY4-F1
#
_entry.id   AF-A0A125RAY4-F1
#
_cell.length_a   1.000
_cell.length_b   1.000
_cell.length_c   1.000
_cell.angle_alpha   90.00
_cell.angle_beta   90.00
_cell.angle_gamma   90.00
#
_symmetry.space_group_name_H-M   'P 1'
#
loop_
_entity.id
_entity.type
_entity.pdbx_description
1 polymer ?
#
loop_
_entity_poly.entity_id
_entity_poly.type
_entity_poly.pdbx_seq_one_letter_code
_entity_poly.pdbx_strand_id
1 'polypeptide(L)'
;MIIEKNSNFGDNMNIQELLDKCEDAYFAHDYKRLIELCDEVFKIDPDSQNAIGYKSIAYCFLNQPEKALEILEKGIKLYPDNYYINNHLAMVYYDLGDYEKSLKYCEQGLKIKDFDWLFENKIKALLKLGRIDKAIECYENAPADIEICDLLIEAEKYDEALKYCLNEDIDDFELVIDKIKEANTQGLGEYYILWIDKIKFKYDTEVCPDCGGPLLPIIWGYPNPKLLEKAERGEVFLGGCDIPLFYTNYHCKKCNNEFYLGCEGLHIECEDYKLNEYIKYKIRELTRILKNNSTIFVRSLDALKKELRGFDDKEFDAFINHLKYLDYIDQPREGYIKLVGFKDLKCAKEYLDEGKFAAPEWLVYPQLSAWTIGWRMGAGEHYVMNLPHHDEEFRKLFPMPKYWNFRFSESPYKPHPLLGYFWREDGKPEYPNISDGIEINDFINLNDEKEFTSDTFRFKSIEQALLLSKCLHFKKCDKKDDFDVLDAVEFTLEEEKNWDIYKYSVLLNASYFKIMEDGDLKQKLLETGDEPLIYVSDDEENLFGRALMELRDEIRRLCKNEDLIDWEYTEYLKYKPWY
;
A
#
# COMPACT_ATOMS: atom_id res chain seq x y z
N MET A 1 16.02 22.81 28.64
CA MET A 1 16.75 21.89 29.54
C MET A 1 17.83 22.70 30.30
N ILE A 2 17.52 23.06 31.57
CA ILE A 2 18.36 23.55 32.73
C ILE A 2 19.30 24.77 32.49
N ILE A 3 18.97 26.02 32.91
CA ILE A 3 19.02 26.72 34.23
C ILE A 3 20.43 26.94 34.82
N GLU A 4 20.87 28.21 34.99
CA GLU A 4 21.37 28.79 36.27
C GLU A 4 21.89 30.25 36.11
N LYS A 5 21.20 31.22 36.74
CA LYS A 5 21.70 31.86 37.97
C LYS A 5 20.63 32.73 38.63
N ASN A 6 20.36 32.40 39.89
CA ASN A 6 19.50 33.14 40.82
C ASN A 6 20.04 34.53 41.16
N SER A 7 19.14 35.50 41.25
CA SER A 7 19.21 36.55 42.27
C SER A 7 17.82 37.04 42.65
N ASN A 8 17.43 36.77 43.90
CA ASN A 8 16.24 37.27 44.59
C ASN A 8 16.16 38.80 44.55
N PHE A 9 15.02 39.36 44.10
CA PHE A 9 14.45 40.60 44.66
C PHE A 9 12.92 40.59 44.45
N GLY A 10 12.18 41.04 45.47
CA GLY A 10 10.73 40.88 45.60
C GLY A 10 9.87 41.77 44.68
N ASP A 11 8.59 41.42 44.63
CA ASP A 11 7.43 42.13 44.04
C ASP A 11 7.54 42.66 42.60
N ASN A 12 8.48 42.13 41.81
CA ASN A 12 8.58 42.35 40.37
C ASN A 12 8.30 41.04 39.62
N MET A 13 7.57 41.12 38.50
CA MET A 13 7.34 39.99 37.60
C MET A 13 8.66 39.27 37.33
N ASN A 14 8.70 37.95 37.57
CA ASN A 14 9.92 37.17 37.42
C ASN A 14 10.38 37.22 35.96
N ILE A 15 11.68 37.40 35.69
CA ILE A 15 12.21 37.42 34.31
C ILE A 15 11.80 36.18 33.51
N GLN A 16 11.66 35.03 34.18
CA GLN A 16 11.16 33.81 33.55
C GLN A 16 9.69 33.95 33.10
N GLU A 17 8.83 34.52 33.93
CA GLU A 17 7.42 34.76 33.56
C GLU A 17 7.29 35.77 32.41
N LEU A 18 8.21 36.75 32.31
CA LEU A 18 8.26 37.65 31.15
C LEU A 18 8.69 36.91 29.88
N LEU A 19 9.67 36.02 29.98
CA LEU A 19 10.15 35.21 28.85
C LEU A 19 9.09 34.21 28.40
N ASP A 20 8.35 33.58 29.32
CA ASP A 20 7.23 32.69 28.99
C ASP A 20 6.14 33.45 28.22
N LYS A 21 5.83 34.69 28.63
CA LYS A 21 4.91 35.57 27.87
C LYS A 21 5.47 36.00 26.51
N CYS A 22 6.79 36.15 26.37
CA CYS A 22 7.40 36.39 25.06
C CYS A 22 7.18 35.19 24.14
N GLU A 23 7.37 33.98 24.66
CA GLU A 23 7.13 32.75 23.92
C GLU A 23 5.65 32.62 23.51
N ASP A 24 4.71 32.88 24.43
CA ASP A 24 3.27 32.91 24.13
C ASP A 24 2.93 33.91 23.02
N ALA A 25 3.46 35.14 23.10
CA ALA A 25 3.23 36.18 22.11
C ALA A 25 3.85 35.83 20.75
N TYR A 26 4.99 35.13 20.74
CA TYR A 26 5.61 34.61 19.53
C TYR A 26 4.72 33.57 18.84
N PHE A 27 4.21 32.58 19.58
CA PHE A 27 3.29 31.57 19.03
C PHE A 27 1.93 32.15 18.64
N ALA A 28 1.49 33.22 19.30
CA ALA A 28 0.28 33.96 18.92
C ALA A 28 0.48 34.89 17.72
N HIS A 29 1.70 34.99 17.17
CA HIS A 29 2.08 35.93 16.11
C HIS A 29 1.83 37.42 16.44
N ASP A 30 1.75 37.78 17.74
CA ASP A 30 1.63 39.18 18.18
C ASP A 30 3.02 39.81 18.34
N TYR A 31 3.64 40.10 17.21
CA TYR A 31 5.02 40.59 17.16
C TYR A 31 5.18 41.99 17.77
N LYS A 32 4.11 42.80 17.83
CA LYS A 32 4.16 44.10 18.49
C LYS A 32 4.22 43.93 20.01
N ARG A 33 3.37 43.07 20.55
CA ARG A 33 3.40 42.75 21.98
C ARG A 33 4.70 42.04 22.38
N LEU A 34 5.23 41.17 21.52
CA LEU A 34 6.52 40.51 21.72
C LEU A 34 7.66 41.51 21.92
N ILE A 35 7.70 42.58 21.11
CA ILE A 35 8.69 43.66 21.26
C ILE A 35 8.56 44.36 22.60
N GLU A 36 7.33 44.69 23.02
CA GLU A 36 7.07 45.35 24.31
C GLU A 36 7.52 44.48 25.49
N LEU A 37 7.23 43.18 25.45
CA LEU A 37 7.64 42.23 26.47
C LEU A 37 9.16 42.08 26.51
N CYS A 38 9.82 42.02 25.34
CA CYS A 38 11.28 42.02 25.28
C CYS A 38 11.89 43.32 25.87
N ASP A 39 11.25 44.47 25.67
CA ASP A 39 11.68 45.74 26.28
C ASP A 39 11.51 45.75 27.81
N GLU A 40 10.51 45.05 28.35
CA GLU A 40 10.38 44.81 29.78
C GLU A 40 11.48 43.90 30.30
N VAL A 41 11.82 42.83 29.58
CA VAL A 41 12.97 41.96 29.91
C VAL A 41 14.27 42.75 29.92
N PHE A 42 14.52 43.61 28.92
CA PHE A 42 15.73 44.42 28.85
C PHE A 42 15.89 45.46 29.96
N LYS A 43 14.81 45.87 30.64
CA LYS A 43 14.91 46.73 31.83
C LYS A 43 15.48 45.99 33.04
N ILE A 44 15.29 44.66 33.09
CA ILE A 44 15.71 43.80 34.20
C ILE A 44 17.06 43.15 33.87
N ASP A 45 17.22 42.64 32.64
CA ASP A 45 18.44 42.07 32.10
C ASP A 45 18.76 42.69 30.73
N PRO A 46 19.56 43.77 30.70
CA PRO A 46 19.88 44.52 29.47
C PRO A 46 20.61 43.71 28.39
N ASP A 47 21.16 42.56 28.76
CA ASP A 47 21.95 41.71 27.87
C ASP A 47 21.27 40.36 27.64
N SER A 48 20.02 40.16 28.07
CA SER A 48 19.29 38.90 27.92
C SER A 48 19.33 38.31 26.50
N GLN A 49 20.00 37.19 26.34
CA GLN A 49 20.16 36.50 25.06
C GLN A 49 18.81 36.08 24.44
N ASN A 50 17.86 35.63 25.28
CA ASN A 50 16.53 35.22 24.81
C ASN A 50 15.73 36.42 24.28
N ALA A 51 15.77 37.56 24.98
CA ALA A 51 15.12 38.78 24.52
C ALA A 51 15.75 39.33 23.23
N ILE A 52 17.08 39.20 23.07
CA ILE A 52 17.78 39.53 21.81
C ILE A 52 17.23 38.68 20.66
N GLY A 53 17.13 37.36 20.86
CA GLY A 53 16.55 36.43 19.88
C GLY A 53 15.10 36.79 19.52
N TYR A 54 14.19 36.79 20.50
CA TYR A 54 12.77 37.07 20.27
C TYR A 54 12.52 38.43 19.62
N LYS A 55 13.19 39.49 20.10
CA LYS A 55 12.99 40.84 19.56
C LYS A 55 13.50 40.96 18.13
N SER A 56 14.60 40.29 17.79
CA SER A 56 15.12 40.25 16.42
C SER A 56 14.14 39.58 15.44
N ILE A 57 13.58 38.43 15.82
CA ILE A 57 12.58 37.71 15.02
C ILE A 57 11.31 38.54 14.85
N ALA A 58 10.84 39.19 15.92
CA ALA A 58 9.68 40.06 15.87
C ALA A 58 9.86 41.20 14.86
N TYR A 59 11.07 41.80 14.79
CA TYR A 59 11.36 42.81 13.79
C TYR A 59 11.39 42.25 12.36
N CYS A 60 11.86 41.02 12.16
CA CYS A 60 11.81 40.36 10.84
C CYS A 60 10.36 40.19 10.36
N PHE A 61 9.48 39.64 11.20
CA PHE A 61 8.06 39.46 10.86
C PHE A 61 7.30 40.79 10.69
N LEU A 62 7.77 41.87 11.30
CA LEU A 62 7.24 43.23 11.08
C LEU A 62 7.90 43.95 9.89
N ASN A 63 8.67 43.23 9.07
CA ASN A 63 9.39 43.75 7.91
C ASN A 63 10.32 44.94 8.23
N GLN A 64 11.07 44.83 9.34
CA GLN A 64 12.05 45.81 9.82
C GLN A 64 13.43 45.16 10.03
N PRO A 65 14.04 44.58 8.99
CA PRO A 65 15.28 43.81 9.09
C PRO A 65 16.47 44.63 9.62
N GLU A 66 16.51 45.95 9.39
CA GLU A 66 17.59 46.82 9.87
C GLU A 66 17.62 46.90 11.41
N LYS A 67 16.44 46.92 12.05
CA LYS A 67 16.35 46.91 13.52
C LYS A 67 16.68 45.55 14.11
N ALA A 68 16.34 44.47 13.39
CA ALA A 68 16.75 43.12 13.76
C ALA A 68 18.28 43.01 13.76
N LEU A 69 18.95 43.52 12.73
CA LEU A 69 20.41 43.56 12.65
C LEU A 69 21.04 44.35 13.80
N GLU A 70 20.52 45.53 14.15
CA GLU A 70 21.07 46.34 15.25
C GLU A 70 21.12 45.55 16.57
N ILE A 71 20.04 44.84 16.89
CA ILE A 71 19.94 44.02 18.10
C ILE A 71 20.86 42.80 18.03
N LEU A 72 20.88 42.12 16.89
CA LEU A 72 21.72 40.93 16.71
C LEU A 72 23.21 41.25 16.67
N GLU A 73 23.61 42.41 16.14
CA GLU A 73 24.99 42.90 16.16
C GLU A 73 25.46 43.25 17.58
N LYS A 74 24.56 43.73 18.45
CA LYS A 74 24.84 43.83 19.88
C LYS A 74 24.98 42.42 20.49
N GLY A 75 24.04 41.53 20.17
CA GLY A 75 24.01 40.17 20.69
C GLY A 75 25.26 39.35 20.37
N ILE A 76 25.73 39.39 19.14
CA ILE A 76 26.91 38.61 18.71
C ILE A 76 28.22 39.11 19.36
N LYS A 77 28.28 40.39 19.76
CA LYS A 77 29.42 40.93 20.53
C LYS A 77 29.41 40.46 21.99
N LEU A 78 28.22 40.30 22.57
CA LEU A 78 28.04 39.81 23.94
C LEU A 78 28.21 38.29 24.02
N TYR A 79 27.70 37.57 23.02
CA TYR A 79 27.67 36.11 22.97
C TYR A 79 28.22 35.61 21.62
N PRO A 80 29.54 35.69 21.39
CA PRO A 80 30.16 35.34 20.11
C PRO A 80 29.99 33.87 19.73
N ASP A 81 29.93 32.98 20.72
CA ASP A 81 29.78 31.53 20.52
C ASP A 81 28.31 31.07 20.61
N ASN A 82 27.38 31.95 20.25
CA ASN A 82 25.95 31.64 20.31
C ASN A 82 25.37 31.24 18.95
N TYR A 83 25.06 29.96 18.79
CA TYR A 83 24.53 29.44 17.53
C TYR A 83 23.11 29.95 17.18
N TYR A 84 22.27 30.30 18.17
CA TYR A 84 20.95 30.93 17.91
C TYR A 84 21.09 32.35 17.33
N ILE A 85 21.99 33.17 17.87
CA ILE A 85 22.23 34.52 17.34
C ILE A 85 22.81 34.45 15.91
N ASN A 86 23.74 33.51 15.67
CA ASN A 86 24.25 33.24 14.32
C ASN A 86 23.13 32.86 13.35
N ASN A 87 22.18 32.02 13.77
CA ASN A 87 21.02 31.66 12.95
C ASN A 87 20.16 32.87 12.56
N HIS A 88 19.80 33.69 13.56
CA HIS A 88 18.95 34.84 13.32
C HIS A 88 19.64 35.87 12.43
N LEU A 89 20.96 36.06 12.58
CA LEU A 89 21.75 36.86 11.64
C LEU A 89 21.68 36.26 10.24
N ALA A 90 21.84 34.94 10.10
CA ALA A 90 21.76 34.28 8.81
C ALA A 90 20.40 34.48 8.12
N MET A 91 19.30 34.32 8.87
CA MET A 91 17.94 34.57 8.38
C MET A 91 17.74 36.02 7.95
N VAL A 92 18.15 37.00 8.78
CA VAL A 92 17.98 38.42 8.45
C VAL A 92 18.79 38.81 7.21
N TYR A 93 20.03 38.32 7.09
CA TYR A 93 20.83 38.56 5.89
C TYR A 93 20.26 37.86 4.65
N TYR A 94 19.62 36.71 4.82
CA TYR A 94 18.90 36.04 3.74
C TYR A 94 17.72 36.89 3.24
N ASP A 95 16.90 37.41 4.16
CA ASP A 95 15.75 38.28 3.82
C ASP A 95 16.19 39.59 3.15
N LEU A 96 17.36 40.12 3.54
CA LEU A 96 17.98 41.28 2.91
C LEU A 96 18.64 40.99 1.55
N GLY A 97 18.70 39.72 1.14
CA GLY A 97 19.34 39.28 -0.11
C GLY A 97 20.88 39.20 -0.07
N ASP A 98 21.51 39.40 1.09
CA ASP A 98 22.96 39.23 1.29
C ASP A 98 23.26 37.76 1.65
N TYR A 99 23.09 36.88 0.67
CA TYR A 99 23.20 35.44 0.85
C TYR A 99 24.61 34.97 1.24
N GLU A 100 25.67 35.73 0.91
CA GLU A 100 27.05 35.41 1.33
C GLU A 100 27.24 35.63 2.83
N LYS A 101 26.71 36.72 3.39
CA LYS A 101 26.73 36.90 4.85
C LYS A 101 25.83 35.88 5.54
N SER A 102 24.66 35.58 4.96
CA SER A 102 23.78 34.53 5.47
C SER A 102 24.55 33.20 5.63
N LEU A 103 25.19 32.75 4.55
CA LEU A 103 26.02 31.55 4.53
C LEU A 103 27.12 31.59 5.59
N LYS A 104 27.84 32.71 5.71
CA LYS A 104 28.91 32.87 6.70
C LYS A 104 28.40 32.67 8.13
N TYR A 105 27.25 33.24 8.48
CA TYR A 105 26.70 33.10 9.83
C TYR A 105 26.14 31.70 10.09
N CYS A 106 25.55 31.02 9.09
CA CYS A 106 25.21 29.60 9.20
C CYS A 106 26.46 28.75 9.49
N GLU A 107 27.57 28.96 8.77
CA GLU A 107 28.83 28.24 8.99
C GLU A 107 29.45 28.52 10.37
N GLN A 108 29.30 29.74 10.88
CA GLN A 108 29.73 30.07 12.25
C GLN A 108 28.88 29.36 13.30
N GLY A 109 27.56 29.29 13.10
CA GLY A 109 26.66 28.52 13.96
C GLY A 109 26.99 27.03 13.97
N LEU A 110 27.19 26.42 12.79
CA LEU A 110 27.49 25.00 12.63
C LEU A 110 28.84 24.60 13.26
N LYS A 111 29.82 25.50 13.30
CA LYS A 111 31.08 25.26 14.03
C LYS A 111 30.89 25.08 15.54
N ILE A 112 29.81 25.62 16.09
CA ILE A 112 29.50 25.54 17.52
C ILE A 112 28.64 24.32 17.80
N LYS A 113 27.56 24.15 17.02
CA LYS A 113 26.63 23.03 17.19
C LYS A 113 25.89 22.71 15.90
N ASP A 114 25.79 21.43 15.62
CA ASP A 114 25.04 20.89 14.49
C ASP A 114 23.55 20.85 14.84
N PHE A 115 22.75 21.59 14.06
CA PHE A 115 21.30 21.61 14.15
C PHE A 115 20.69 21.71 12.75
N ASP A 116 19.59 21.00 12.53
CA ASP A 116 18.95 20.84 11.23
C ASP A 116 18.59 22.19 10.59
N TRP A 117 18.04 23.12 11.38
CA TRP A 117 17.67 24.45 10.90
C TRP A 117 18.87 25.32 10.48
N LEU A 118 20.09 25.06 10.96
CA LEU A 118 21.31 25.72 10.45
C LEU A 118 21.71 25.16 9.09
N PHE A 119 21.60 23.84 8.91
CA PHE A 119 21.85 23.18 7.64
C PHE A 119 20.82 23.64 6.60
N GLU A 120 19.54 23.69 6.96
CA GLU A 120 18.46 24.17 6.09
C GLU A 120 18.69 25.62 5.62
N ASN A 121 18.99 26.53 6.55
CA ASN A 121 19.30 27.93 6.20
C ASN A 121 20.57 28.06 5.34
N LYS A 122 21.57 27.22 5.58
CA LYS A 122 22.78 27.15 4.76
C LYS A 122 22.47 26.68 3.34
N ILE A 123 21.66 25.64 3.18
CA ILE A 123 21.20 25.11 1.89
C ILE A 123 20.43 26.19 1.14
N LYS A 124 19.46 26.86 1.78
CA LYS A 124 18.70 27.98 1.19
C LYS A 124 19.63 29.09 0.68
N ALA A 125 20.60 29.52 1.48
CA ALA A 125 21.58 30.53 1.09
C ALA A 125 22.44 30.07 -0.11
N LEU A 126 22.90 28.82 -0.12
CA LEU A 126 23.69 28.25 -1.22
C LEU A 126 22.88 28.17 -2.53
N LEU A 127 21.60 27.78 -2.45
CA LEU A 127 20.69 27.72 -3.60
C LEU A 127 20.45 29.11 -4.20
N LYS A 128 20.21 30.14 -3.36
CA LYS A 128 20.07 31.53 -3.84
C LYS A 128 21.36 32.10 -4.43
N LEU A 129 22.53 31.62 -3.99
CA LEU A 129 23.83 31.92 -4.60
C LEU A 129 24.09 31.12 -5.89
N GLY A 130 23.20 30.21 -6.30
CA GLY A 130 23.38 29.31 -7.44
C GLY A 130 24.44 28.22 -7.22
N ARG A 131 24.87 28.00 -5.98
CA ARG A 131 25.89 27.01 -5.60
C ARG A 131 25.24 25.66 -5.29
N ILE A 132 24.59 25.07 -6.28
CA ILE A 132 23.75 23.87 -6.13
C ILE A 132 24.56 22.68 -5.60
N ASP A 133 25.73 22.38 -6.18
CA ASP A 133 26.57 21.24 -5.76
C ASP A 133 26.93 21.31 -4.27
N LYS A 134 27.21 22.52 -3.77
CA LYS A 134 27.52 22.73 -2.35
C LYS A 134 26.29 22.63 -1.45
N ALA A 135 25.12 23.01 -1.96
CA ALA A 135 23.86 22.86 -1.24
C ALA A 135 23.53 21.38 -1.05
N ILE A 136 23.70 20.60 -2.11
CA ILE A 136 23.60 19.13 -2.11
C ILE A 136 24.60 18.50 -1.13
N GLU A 137 25.89 18.85 -1.23
CA GLU A 137 26.91 18.35 -0.30
C GLU A 137 26.56 18.69 1.16
N CYS A 138 26.00 19.87 1.39
CA CYS A 138 25.57 20.29 2.73
C CYS A 138 24.39 19.46 3.26
N TYR A 139 23.47 19.08 2.39
CA TYR A 139 22.34 18.20 2.72
C TYR A 139 22.79 16.78 3.04
N GLU A 140 23.65 16.20 2.20
CA GLU A 140 24.15 14.82 2.39
C GLU A 140 24.95 14.65 3.69
N ASN A 141 25.50 15.74 4.22
CA ASN A 141 26.24 15.77 5.49
C ASN A 141 25.39 16.23 6.68
N ALA A 142 24.09 16.50 6.50
CA ALA A 142 23.21 16.91 7.58
C ALA A 142 22.81 15.73 8.48
N PRO A 143 22.67 15.91 9.80
CA PRO A 143 22.39 14.83 10.75
C PRO A 143 20.91 14.36 10.80
N ALA A 144 20.00 14.94 10.00
CA ALA A 144 18.56 14.66 10.01
C ALA A 144 17.91 14.77 8.61
N ASP A 145 16.65 14.32 8.51
CA ASP A 145 15.80 14.41 7.31
C ASP A 145 15.42 15.86 7.00
N ILE A 146 16.24 16.52 6.18
CA ILE A 146 15.91 17.80 5.57
C ILE A 146 15.13 17.52 4.28
N GLU A 147 13.99 18.17 4.09
CA GLU A 147 13.20 18.04 2.85
C GLU A 147 13.84 18.82 1.69
N ILE A 148 14.99 18.34 1.18
CA ILE A 148 15.74 19.04 0.12
C ILE A 148 14.93 19.20 -1.18
N CYS A 149 14.01 18.26 -1.46
CA CYS A 149 13.11 18.34 -2.61
C CYS A 149 12.34 19.66 -2.64
N ASP A 150 11.73 20.06 -1.51
CA ASP A 150 10.94 21.31 -1.43
C ASP A 150 11.83 22.54 -1.59
N LEU A 151 13.03 22.52 -1.00
CA LEU A 151 14.01 23.61 -1.14
C LEU A 151 14.50 23.78 -2.59
N LEU A 152 14.71 22.67 -3.31
CA LEU A 152 15.10 22.69 -4.71
C LEU A 152 13.96 23.18 -5.60
N ILE A 153 12.71 22.80 -5.30
CA ILE A 153 11.52 23.30 -6.01
C ILE A 153 11.37 24.82 -5.81
N GLU A 154 11.47 25.32 -4.57
CA GLU A 154 11.44 26.76 -4.27
C GLU A 154 12.57 27.55 -4.95
N ALA A 155 13.71 26.88 -5.18
CA ALA A 155 14.85 27.45 -5.89
C ALA A 155 14.78 27.28 -7.42
N GLU A 156 13.66 26.76 -7.94
CA GLU A 156 13.43 26.46 -9.37
C GLU A 156 14.49 25.49 -9.95
N LYS A 157 15.00 24.57 -9.11
CA LYS A 157 15.98 23.53 -9.45
C LYS A 157 15.31 22.17 -9.61
N TYR A 158 14.36 22.10 -10.54
CA TYR A 158 13.50 20.92 -10.71
C TYR A 158 14.25 19.65 -11.10
N ASP A 159 15.27 19.73 -11.96
CA ASP A 159 16.07 18.56 -12.36
C ASP A 159 16.76 17.90 -11.17
N GLU A 160 17.33 18.71 -10.27
CA GLU A 160 17.97 18.22 -9.06
C GLU A 160 16.94 17.74 -8.04
N ALA A 161 15.79 18.42 -7.93
CA ALA A 161 14.69 17.96 -7.08
C ALA A 161 14.26 16.54 -7.51
N LEU A 162 13.99 16.33 -8.80
CA LEU A 162 13.59 15.03 -9.33
C LEU A 162 14.63 13.93 -9.06
N LYS A 163 15.93 14.22 -9.22
CA LYS A 163 17.00 13.26 -8.89
C LYS A 163 16.97 12.85 -7.42
N TYR A 164 16.78 13.81 -6.51
CA TYR A 164 16.74 13.52 -5.07
C TYR A 164 15.46 12.81 -4.65
N CYS A 165 14.31 13.12 -5.23
CA CYS A 165 13.07 12.45 -4.83
C CYS A 165 12.95 11.04 -5.45
N LEU A 166 13.56 10.80 -6.61
CA LEU A 166 13.78 9.43 -7.10
C LEU A 166 14.54 8.62 -6.03
N ASN A 167 15.49 9.23 -5.32
CA ASN A 167 16.03 8.87 -3.98
C ASN A 167 15.22 7.91 -3.10
N GLU A 168 13.99 8.29 -2.78
CA GLU A 168 13.39 7.92 -1.49
C GLU A 168 12.21 6.94 -1.58
N ASP A 169 11.31 7.02 -2.58
CA ASP A 169 10.40 5.94 -2.98
C ASP A 169 9.59 6.37 -4.22
N ILE A 170 8.91 5.45 -4.92
CA ILE A 170 8.10 5.79 -6.12
C ILE A 170 6.90 6.69 -5.77
N ASP A 171 6.31 6.52 -4.59
CA ASP A 171 5.16 7.31 -4.13
C ASP A 171 5.54 8.79 -3.91
N ASP A 172 6.77 9.06 -3.49
CA ASP A 172 7.29 10.43 -3.31
C ASP A 172 7.56 11.12 -4.66
N PHE A 173 7.83 10.34 -5.72
CA PHE A 173 8.05 10.88 -7.06
C PHE A 173 6.78 11.53 -7.63
N GLU A 174 5.61 10.89 -7.51
CA GLU A 174 4.35 11.47 -8.00
C GLU A 174 3.96 12.73 -7.23
N LEU A 175 4.16 12.75 -5.91
CA LEU A 175 3.89 13.91 -5.06
C LEU A 175 4.78 15.11 -5.42
N VAL A 176 6.07 14.88 -5.64
CA VAL A 176 7.03 15.91 -6.02
C VAL A 176 6.72 16.47 -7.40
N ILE A 177 6.35 15.60 -8.32
CA ILE A 177 5.88 16.00 -9.64
C ILE A 177 4.67 16.93 -9.53
N ASP A 178 3.72 16.62 -8.66
CA ASP A 178 2.56 17.48 -8.43
C ASP A 178 2.95 18.83 -7.79
N LYS A 179 3.88 18.85 -6.82
CA LYS A 179 4.43 20.10 -6.28
C LYS A 179 5.14 20.96 -7.35
N ILE A 180 5.90 20.34 -8.25
CA ILE A 180 6.55 21.04 -9.38
C ILE A 180 5.48 21.62 -10.32
N LYS A 181 4.39 20.88 -10.58
CA LYS A 181 3.27 21.36 -11.41
C LYS A 181 2.58 22.59 -10.82
N GLU A 182 2.40 22.61 -9.50
CA GLU A 182 1.84 23.77 -8.79
C GLU A 182 2.79 24.98 -8.85
N ALA A 183 4.10 24.74 -8.70
CA ALA A 183 5.11 25.79 -8.68
C ALA A 183 5.38 26.43 -10.07
N ASN A 184 5.20 25.71 -11.18
CA ASN A 184 5.51 26.21 -12.52
C ASN A 184 4.51 25.78 -13.60
N THR A 185 3.54 26.64 -13.90
CA THR A 185 2.49 26.37 -14.90
C THR A 185 2.90 26.57 -16.36
N GLN A 186 4.07 27.16 -16.65
CA GLN A 186 4.46 27.54 -18.03
C GLN A 186 5.67 26.77 -18.59
N GLY A 187 6.51 26.16 -17.76
CA GLY A 187 7.80 25.57 -18.19
C GLY A 187 7.87 24.04 -18.28
N LEU A 188 6.85 23.29 -17.85
CA LEU A 188 6.91 21.83 -17.75
C LEU A 188 7.20 21.11 -19.08
N GLY A 189 6.69 21.63 -20.20
CA GLY A 189 6.65 20.89 -21.47
C GLY A 189 7.99 20.58 -22.15
N GLU A 190 9.08 21.30 -21.83
CA GLU A 190 10.39 21.04 -22.45
C GLU A 190 11.27 20.07 -21.64
N TYR A 191 11.11 20.02 -20.32
CA TYR A 191 11.93 19.17 -19.44
C TYR A 191 11.33 17.76 -19.27
N TYR A 192 10.00 17.62 -19.42
CA TYR A 192 9.25 16.37 -19.21
C TYR A 192 9.41 15.32 -20.34
N ILE A 193 9.92 15.69 -21.51
CA ILE A 193 9.99 14.79 -22.69
C ILE A 193 11.35 14.05 -22.78
N LEU A 194 12.36 14.47 -22.01
CA LEU A 194 13.71 13.91 -22.10
C LEU A 194 13.78 12.41 -21.78
N TRP A 195 12.86 11.91 -20.96
CA TRP A 195 12.78 10.47 -20.65
C TRP A 195 12.18 9.67 -21.81
N ILE A 196 11.21 10.24 -22.54
CA ILE A 196 10.57 9.62 -23.70
C ILE A 196 11.63 9.37 -24.78
N ASP A 197 12.53 10.35 -24.98
CA ASP A 197 13.67 10.24 -25.90
C ASP A 197 14.66 9.13 -25.51
N LYS A 198 14.64 8.61 -24.28
CA LYS A 198 15.46 7.46 -23.89
C LYS A 198 14.94 6.15 -24.47
N ILE A 199 13.68 6.11 -24.92
CA ILE A 199 13.10 4.97 -25.63
C ILE A 199 13.54 5.09 -27.09
N LYS A 200 14.53 4.31 -27.52
CA LYS A 200 15.20 4.57 -28.81
C LYS A 200 14.57 3.85 -29.99
N PHE A 201 14.26 2.57 -29.80
CA PHE A 201 13.74 1.73 -30.88
C PHE A 201 13.08 0.46 -30.31
N LYS A 202 12.33 -0.20 -31.17
CA LYS A 202 11.70 -1.50 -30.90
C LYS A 202 12.55 -2.62 -31.51
N TYR A 203 12.84 -3.65 -30.73
CA TYR A 203 13.48 -4.88 -31.20
C TYR A 203 12.47 -5.80 -31.90
N ASP A 204 12.93 -6.53 -32.92
CA ASP A 204 12.24 -7.72 -33.41
C ASP A 204 12.48 -8.86 -32.42
N THR A 205 11.48 -9.14 -31.59
CA THR A 205 11.56 -10.16 -30.53
C THR A 205 11.29 -11.57 -31.03
N GLU A 206 11.00 -11.76 -32.32
CA GLU A 206 10.82 -13.09 -32.92
C GLU A 206 12.15 -13.65 -33.46
N VAL A 207 13.12 -12.79 -33.78
CA VAL A 207 14.34 -13.17 -34.51
C VAL A 207 15.62 -12.78 -33.74
N CYS A 208 16.51 -13.76 -33.59
CA CYS A 208 17.79 -13.57 -32.91
C CYS A 208 18.71 -12.62 -33.70
N PRO A 209 19.27 -11.59 -33.04
CA PRO A 209 20.13 -10.60 -33.71
C PRO A 209 21.44 -11.20 -34.22
N ASP A 210 21.96 -12.25 -33.57
CA ASP A 210 23.23 -12.86 -33.95
C ASP A 210 23.11 -13.83 -35.14
N CYS A 211 22.03 -14.62 -35.18
CA CYS A 211 21.99 -15.79 -36.07
C CYS A 211 20.69 -15.94 -36.88
N GLY A 212 19.74 -15.01 -36.71
CA GLY A 212 18.43 -15.05 -37.36
C GLY A 212 17.53 -16.21 -36.91
N GLY A 213 17.91 -16.92 -35.85
CA GLY A 213 17.13 -18.04 -35.30
C GLY A 213 15.95 -17.57 -34.43
N PRO A 214 14.96 -18.44 -34.16
CA PRO A 214 13.81 -18.07 -33.35
C PRO A 214 14.21 -17.79 -31.90
N LEU A 215 13.66 -16.72 -31.33
CA LEU A 215 13.80 -16.37 -29.92
C LEU A 215 12.62 -16.92 -29.10
N LEU A 216 12.92 -17.34 -27.87
CA LEU A 216 11.96 -17.68 -26.84
C LEU A 216 12.05 -16.68 -25.69
N PRO A 217 10.93 -16.25 -25.09
CA PRO A 217 10.99 -15.47 -23.88
C PRO A 217 11.59 -16.30 -22.73
N ILE A 218 12.45 -15.67 -21.93
CA ILE A 218 13.01 -16.26 -20.70
C ILE A 218 12.09 -15.93 -19.54
N ILE A 219 11.65 -16.95 -18.81
CA ILE A 219 10.85 -16.82 -17.60
C ILE A 219 11.75 -17.12 -16.40
N TRP A 220 11.89 -16.12 -15.51
CA TRP A 220 12.66 -16.21 -14.27
C TRP A 220 11.73 -16.45 -13.08
N GLY A 221 12.26 -17.07 -12.01
CA GLY A 221 11.51 -17.41 -10.79
C GLY A 221 11.10 -18.88 -10.71
N TYR A 222 10.26 -19.21 -9.73
CA TYR A 222 9.82 -20.60 -9.49
C TYR A 222 8.71 -20.99 -10.48
N PRO A 223 8.95 -21.95 -11.40
CA PRO A 223 7.98 -22.29 -12.43
C PRO A 223 6.82 -23.11 -11.84
N ASN A 224 5.58 -22.72 -12.15
CA ASN A 224 4.40 -23.54 -11.85
C ASN A 224 4.26 -24.70 -12.87
N PRO A 225 3.41 -25.72 -12.60
CA PRO A 225 3.26 -26.89 -13.48
C PRO A 225 2.93 -26.55 -14.94
N LYS A 226 2.10 -25.53 -15.21
CA LYS A 226 1.77 -25.11 -16.58
C LYS A 226 2.95 -24.45 -17.29
N LEU A 227 3.80 -23.70 -16.57
CA LEU A 227 5.03 -23.14 -17.12
C LEU A 227 6.06 -24.23 -17.43
N LEU A 228 6.12 -25.29 -16.61
CA LEU A 228 6.92 -26.48 -16.91
C LEU A 228 6.43 -27.15 -18.21
N GLU A 229 5.12 -27.35 -18.39
CA GLU A 229 4.55 -27.90 -19.63
C GLU A 229 4.81 -27.02 -20.87
N LYS A 230 4.78 -25.69 -20.73
CA LYS A 230 5.13 -24.76 -21.82
C LYS A 230 6.61 -24.81 -22.17
N ALA A 231 7.48 -24.95 -21.16
CA ALA A 231 8.90 -25.12 -21.36
C ALA A 231 9.22 -26.45 -22.05
N GLU A 232 8.53 -27.54 -21.68
CA GLU A 232 8.64 -28.85 -22.33
C GLU A 232 8.21 -28.80 -23.81
N ARG A 233 7.15 -28.03 -24.12
CA ARG A 233 6.73 -27.75 -25.50
C ARG A 233 7.67 -26.79 -26.25
N GLY A 234 8.66 -26.23 -25.56
CA GLY A 234 9.60 -25.27 -26.12
C GLY A 234 8.95 -23.95 -26.50
N GLU A 235 7.87 -23.55 -25.83
CA GLU A 235 7.19 -22.25 -26.04
C GLU A 235 7.86 -21.13 -25.25
N VAL A 236 8.56 -21.46 -24.16
CA VAL A 236 9.29 -20.53 -23.29
C VAL A 236 10.61 -21.18 -22.85
N PHE A 237 11.58 -20.37 -22.42
CA PHE A 237 12.83 -20.85 -21.81
C PHE A 237 12.81 -20.53 -20.31
N LEU A 238 13.15 -21.51 -19.47
CA LEU A 238 13.25 -21.29 -18.02
C LEU A 238 14.69 -20.90 -17.70
N GLY A 239 14.89 -19.70 -17.17
CA GLY A 239 16.23 -19.23 -16.77
C GLY A 239 16.69 -19.89 -15.48
N GLY A 240 16.18 -19.41 -14.34
CA GLY A 240 16.52 -19.89 -13.00
C GLY A 240 15.66 -19.22 -11.91
N CYS A 241 15.86 -19.60 -10.65
CA CYS A 241 15.10 -19.05 -9.51
C CYS A 241 15.53 -17.64 -9.09
N ASP A 242 16.80 -17.29 -9.30
CA ASP A 242 17.36 -15.97 -8.97
C ASP A 242 17.43 -15.08 -10.21
N ILE A 243 16.95 -13.84 -10.09
CA ILE A 243 16.94 -12.85 -11.16
C ILE A 243 18.29 -12.11 -11.18
N PRO A 244 19.08 -12.17 -12.26
CA PRO A 244 20.33 -11.42 -12.36
C PRO A 244 20.07 -9.91 -12.47
N LEU A 245 20.98 -9.10 -11.92
CA LEU A 245 20.95 -7.61 -12.01
C LEU A 245 20.84 -7.08 -13.45
N PHE A 246 21.28 -7.87 -14.44
CA PHE A 246 21.11 -7.61 -15.87
C PHE A 246 20.35 -8.80 -16.49
N TYR A 247 19.03 -8.78 -16.40
CA TYR A 247 18.20 -9.90 -16.85
C TYR A 247 18.20 -10.01 -18.38
N THR A 248 18.61 -11.17 -18.90
CA THR A 248 18.27 -11.57 -20.27
C THR A 248 16.79 -11.93 -20.31
N ASN A 249 16.09 -11.49 -21.35
CA ASN A 249 14.65 -11.73 -21.50
C ASN A 249 14.31 -12.61 -22.71
N TYR A 250 15.29 -12.93 -23.57
CA TYR A 250 15.09 -13.86 -24.68
C TYR A 250 16.25 -14.85 -24.84
N HIS A 251 15.92 -16.09 -25.15
CA HIS A 251 16.84 -17.19 -25.44
C HIS A 251 16.70 -17.62 -26.90
N CYS A 252 17.80 -17.70 -27.65
CA CYS A 252 17.76 -18.19 -29.02
C CYS A 252 17.88 -19.71 -29.10
N LYS A 253 16.88 -20.38 -29.68
CA LYS A 253 16.92 -21.84 -29.89
C LYS A 253 18.04 -22.32 -30.81
N LYS A 254 18.57 -21.44 -31.69
CA LYS A 254 19.53 -21.80 -32.74
C LYS A 254 20.98 -21.66 -32.28
N CYS A 255 21.35 -20.52 -31.71
CA CYS A 255 22.72 -20.29 -31.23
C CYS A 255 22.87 -20.50 -29.71
N ASN A 256 21.78 -20.72 -28.98
CA ASN A 256 21.74 -20.92 -27.53
C ASN A 256 22.24 -19.70 -26.72
N ASN A 257 22.34 -18.53 -27.35
CA ASN A 257 22.65 -17.27 -26.69
C ASN A 257 21.39 -16.68 -26.05
N GLU A 258 21.60 -15.94 -24.96
CA GLU A 258 20.59 -15.15 -24.30
C GLU A 258 20.81 -13.66 -24.55
N PHE A 259 19.71 -12.92 -24.68
CA PHE A 259 19.71 -11.50 -25.05
C PHE A 259 18.84 -10.70 -24.10
N TYR A 260 19.26 -9.46 -23.86
CA TYR A 260 18.39 -8.43 -23.34
C TYR A 260 17.92 -7.54 -24.49
N LEU A 261 16.66 -7.68 -24.89
CA LEU A 261 16.02 -6.90 -25.95
C LEU A 261 15.13 -5.78 -25.38
N GLY A 262 15.49 -5.22 -24.22
CA GLY A 262 14.78 -4.10 -23.62
C GLY A 262 13.48 -4.46 -22.87
N CYS A 263 12.67 -3.46 -22.54
CA CYS A 263 11.42 -3.63 -21.78
C CYS A 263 10.24 -3.81 -22.73
N GLU A 264 9.54 -4.94 -22.68
CA GLU A 264 8.47 -5.31 -23.64
C GLU A 264 8.89 -5.19 -25.13
N GLY A 265 10.19 -5.35 -25.42
CA GLY A 265 10.74 -5.19 -26.77
C GLY A 265 11.16 -3.76 -27.13
N LEU A 266 11.05 -2.79 -26.21
CA LEU A 266 11.55 -1.43 -26.39
C LEU A 266 12.94 -1.25 -25.77
N HIS A 267 13.90 -0.79 -26.56
CA HIS A 267 15.23 -0.40 -26.08
C HIS A 267 15.16 0.92 -25.32
N ILE A 268 15.65 0.91 -24.08
CA ILE A 268 15.77 2.10 -23.22
C ILE A 268 17.25 2.38 -23.00
N GLU A 269 17.71 3.53 -23.49
CA GLU A 269 19.07 4.04 -23.29
C GLU A 269 19.07 5.05 -22.14
N CYS A 270 19.07 4.55 -20.90
CA CYS A 270 19.05 5.36 -19.69
C CYS A 270 20.01 4.79 -18.64
N GLU A 271 21.08 5.52 -18.33
CA GLU A 271 22.08 5.15 -17.31
C GLU A 271 21.58 5.37 -15.87
N ASP A 272 20.61 6.28 -15.69
CA ASP A 272 19.98 6.52 -14.40
C ASP A 272 19.01 5.38 -14.07
N TYR A 273 19.32 4.61 -13.01
CA TYR A 273 18.57 3.42 -12.62
C TYR A 273 17.09 3.70 -12.36
N LYS A 274 16.78 4.80 -11.69
CA LYS A 274 15.42 5.08 -11.21
C LYS A 274 14.54 5.65 -12.29
N LEU A 275 15.10 6.55 -13.10
CA LEU A 275 14.46 6.97 -14.33
C LEU A 275 14.23 5.78 -15.26
N ASN A 276 15.19 4.85 -15.36
CA ASN A 276 15.05 3.64 -16.14
C ASN A 276 13.88 2.76 -15.63
N GLU A 277 13.74 2.57 -14.31
CA GLU A 277 12.61 1.85 -13.72
C GLU A 277 11.27 2.57 -13.92
N TYR A 278 11.22 3.90 -13.83
CA TYR A 278 10.02 4.69 -14.15
C TYR A 278 9.59 4.49 -15.62
N ILE A 279 10.52 4.58 -16.57
CA ILE A 279 10.26 4.36 -18.00
C ILE A 279 9.72 2.95 -18.22
N LYS A 280 10.37 1.93 -17.62
CA LYS A 280 9.91 0.54 -17.69
C LYS A 280 8.51 0.38 -17.12
N TYR A 281 8.21 1.01 -15.98
CA TYR A 281 6.89 0.97 -15.37
C TYR A 281 5.82 1.53 -16.31
N LYS A 282 6.03 2.73 -16.88
CA LYS A 282 5.06 3.35 -17.81
C LYS A 282 4.85 2.51 -19.08
N ILE A 283 5.90 1.89 -19.61
CA ILE A 283 5.80 0.96 -20.76
C ILE A 283 5.00 -0.30 -20.37
N ARG A 284 5.32 -0.92 -19.23
CA ARG A 284 4.63 -2.13 -18.74
C ARG A 284 3.15 -1.87 -18.51
N GLU A 285 2.80 -0.78 -17.84
CA GLU A 285 1.41 -0.41 -17.57
C GLU A 285 0.61 -0.16 -18.85
N LEU A 286 1.16 0.59 -19.81
CA LEU A 286 0.52 0.80 -21.10
C LEU A 286 0.28 -0.54 -21.80
N THR A 287 1.32 -1.37 -21.84
CA THR A 287 1.26 -2.67 -22.50
C THR A 287 0.23 -3.58 -21.82
N ARG A 288 0.14 -3.54 -20.49
CA ARG A 288 -0.84 -4.27 -19.67
C ARG A 288 -2.27 -3.83 -19.97
N ILE A 289 -2.54 -2.52 -19.97
CA ILE A 289 -3.88 -1.97 -20.29
C ILE A 289 -4.32 -2.36 -21.69
N LEU A 290 -3.41 -2.27 -22.67
CA LEU A 290 -3.69 -2.65 -24.06
C LEU A 290 -3.88 -4.18 -24.22
N LYS A 291 -3.21 -5.01 -23.41
CA LYS A 291 -3.39 -6.48 -23.38
C LYS A 291 -4.70 -6.92 -22.70
N ASN A 292 -5.11 -6.25 -21.62
CA ASN A 292 -6.25 -6.68 -20.78
C ASN A 292 -7.62 -6.25 -21.30
N ASN A 293 -7.70 -5.23 -22.17
CA ASN A 293 -8.96 -4.83 -22.77
C ASN A 293 -9.42 -5.87 -23.81
N SER A 294 -10.65 -6.38 -23.63
CA SER A 294 -11.21 -7.63 -24.20
C SER A 294 -11.17 -7.79 -25.73
N THR A 295 -10.70 -6.77 -26.45
CA THR A 295 -10.57 -6.75 -27.92
C THR A 295 -9.38 -5.90 -28.42
N ILE A 296 -8.21 -5.85 -27.77
CA ILE A 296 -6.94 -5.24 -28.30
C ILE A 296 -7.06 -3.77 -28.77
N PHE A 297 -8.18 -3.08 -28.50
CA PHE A 297 -8.49 -1.74 -28.97
C PHE A 297 -9.04 -0.88 -27.83
N VAL A 298 -8.29 0.15 -27.42
CA VAL A 298 -8.78 1.14 -26.45
C VAL A 298 -9.38 2.33 -27.19
N ARG A 299 -10.67 2.64 -26.96
CA ARG A 299 -11.48 3.60 -27.75
C ARG A 299 -11.30 5.08 -27.37
N SER A 300 -10.81 5.42 -26.18
CA SER A 300 -10.53 6.81 -25.84
C SER A 300 -9.15 6.98 -25.21
N LEU A 301 -8.38 7.90 -25.82
CA LEU A 301 -7.11 8.39 -25.28
C LEU A 301 -7.29 8.93 -23.87
N ASP A 302 -8.42 9.58 -23.60
CA ASP A 302 -8.75 10.11 -22.28
C ASP A 302 -8.93 9.02 -21.21
N ALA A 303 -9.52 7.88 -21.56
CA ALA A 303 -9.64 6.75 -20.62
C ALA A 303 -8.27 6.11 -20.40
N LEU A 304 -7.51 5.89 -21.48
CA LEU A 304 -6.16 5.36 -21.41
C LEU A 304 -5.25 6.23 -20.53
N LYS A 305 -5.32 7.55 -20.69
CA LYS A 305 -4.59 8.51 -19.87
C LYS A 305 -5.00 8.44 -18.40
N LYS A 306 -6.31 8.36 -18.11
CA LYS A 306 -6.82 8.22 -16.73
C LYS A 306 -6.35 6.92 -16.07
N GLU A 307 -6.26 5.84 -16.83
CA GLU A 307 -5.78 4.55 -16.33
C GLU A 307 -4.27 4.53 -16.10
N LEU A 308 -3.47 5.18 -16.97
CA LEU A 308 -2.01 5.23 -16.83
C LEU A 308 -1.49 6.11 -15.68
N ARG A 309 -2.32 7.05 -15.19
CA ARG A 309 -2.04 8.03 -14.12
C ARG A 309 -0.72 8.82 -14.29
N GLY A 310 -0.60 9.95 -13.60
CA GLY A 310 0.65 10.74 -13.56
C GLY A 310 1.02 11.54 -14.82
N PHE A 311 0.37 11.32 -15.96
CA PHE A 311 0.59 12.09 -17.20
C PHE A 311 -0.20 13.41 -17.24
N ASP A 312 0.44 14.48 -17.72
CA ASP A 312 -0.29 15.65 -18.27
C ASP A 312 -0.70 15.43 -19.75
N ASP A 313 -1.44 16.36 -20.36
CA ASP A 313 -1.92 16.20 -21.75
C ASP A 313 -0.77 16.18 -22.76
N LYS A 314 0.23 17.06 -22.57
CA LYS A 314 1.35 17.20 -23.51
C LYS A 314 2.28 16.00 -23.42
N GLU A 315 2.58 15.55 -22.20
CA GLU A 315 3.43 14.39 -21.97
C GLU A 315 2.77 13.10 -22.48
N PHE A 316 1.47 12.91 -22.19
CA PHE A 316 0.73 11.76 -22.69
C PHE A 316 0.76 11.72 -24.23
N ASP A 317 0.48 12.85 -24.88
CA ASP A 317 0.52 12.95 -26.34
C ASP A 317 1.92 12.69 -26.88
N ALA A 318 2.97 13.23 -26.26
CA ALA A 318 4.36 12.99 -26.64
C ALA A 318 4.72 11.50 -26.53
N PHE A 319 4.36 10.85 -25.42
CA PHE A 319 4.65 9.44 -25.17
C PHE A 319 3.93 8.54 -26.17
N ILE A 320 2.64 8.77 -26.38
CA ILE A 320 1.83 8.01 -27.35
C ILE A 320 2.36 8.22 -28.78
N ASN A 321 2.68 9.45 -29.18
CA ASN A 321 3.21 9.72 -30.51
C ASN A 321 4.59 9.10 -30.73
N HIS A 322 5.44 9.10 -29.70
CA HIS A 322 6.76 8.46 -29.76
C HIS A 322 6.64 6.94 -29.93
N LEU A 323 5.76 6.29 -29.17
CA LEU A 323 5.52 4.85 -29.32
C LEU A 323 4.89 4.47 -30.66
N LYS A 324 4.08 5.35 -31.27
CA LYS A 324 3.63 5.19 -32.66
C LYS A 324 4.79 5.29 -33.65
N TYR A 325 5.69 6.27 -33.45
CA TYR A 325 6.88 6.44 -34.28
C TYR A 325 7.79 5.20 -34.24
N LEU A 326 7.90 4.56 -33.09
CA LEU A 326 8.66 3.30 -32.91
C LEU A 326 7.92 2.04 -33.38
N ASP A 327 6.75 2.18 -34.01
CA ASP A 327 5.89 1.07 -34.42
C ASP A 327 5.60 0.08 -33.27
N TYR A 328 5.51 0.60 -32.04
CA TYR A 328 5.18 -0.18 -30.85
C TYR A 328 3.67 -0.27 -30.65
N ILE A 329 2.98 0.84 -30.90
CA ILE A 329 1.53 0.95 -30.94
C ILE A 329 1.08 1.51 -32.29
N ASP A 330 -0.14 1.16 -32.69
CA ASP A 330 -0.78 1.65 -33.90
C ASP A 330 -2.14 2.27 -33.55
N GLN A 331 -2.54 3.27 -34.34
CA GLN A 331 -3.85 3.92 -34.26
C GLN A 331 -4.63 3.64 -35.55
N PRO A 332 -5.25 2.46 -35.68
CA PRO A 332 -5.91 2.08 -36.93
C PRO A 332 -7.15 2.92 -37.23
N ARG A 333 -7.76 3.55 -36.22
CA ARG A 333 -8.87 4.50 -36.34
C ARG A 333 -8.78 5.55 -35.24
N GLU A 334 -9.40 6.71 -35.47
CA GLU A 334 -9.46 7.79 -34.48
C GLU A 334 -10.05 7.30 -33.15
N GLY A 335 -9.36 7.63 -32.05
CA GLY A 335 -9.68 7.14 -30.71
C GLY A 335 -9.19 5.73 -30.38
N TYR A 336 -8.82 4.89 -31.35
CA TYR A 336 -8.46 3.48 -31.11
C TYR A 336 -6.95 3.23 -31.11
N ILE A 337 -6.38 2.74 -30.00
CA ILE A 337 -4.97 2.30 -29.92
C ILE A 337 -4.87 0.78 -29.75
N LYS A 338 -3.90 0.15 -30.42
CA LYS A 338 -3.49 -1.26 -30.24
C LYS A 338 -1.97 -1.43 -30.20
N LEU A 339 -1.48 -2.59 -29.74
CA LEU A 339 -0.08 -3.00 -29.84
C LEU A 339 0.24 -3.56 -31.25
N VAL A 340 1.46 -3.33 -31.75
CA VAL A 340 1.93 -3.82 -33.05
C VAL A 340 2.84 -5.04 -32.89
N GLY A 341 2.67 -6.07 -33.72
CA GLY A 341 3.54 -7.26 -33.72
C GLY A 341 3.29 -8.24 -32.57
N PHE A 342 2.40 -7.88 -31.64
CA PHE A 342 1.78 -8.87 -30.78
C PHE A 342 0.83 -9.67 -31.66
N LYS A 343 1.22 -10.91 -32.00
CA LYS A 343 0.25 -11.90 -32.52
C LYS A 343 -0.94 -11.84 -31.58
N ASP A 344 -2.14 -11.93 -32.15
CA ASP A 344 -3.33 -12.31 -31.41
C ASP A 344 -3.00 -13.62 -30.67
N LEU A 345 -2.36 -13.54 -29.51
CA LEU A 345 -2.70 -14.34 -28.37
C LEU A 345 -4.17 -14.05 -28.27
N LYS A 346 -4.97 -14.87 -28.97
CA LYS A 346 -6.37 -15.07 -28.64
C LYS A 346 -6.37 -14.96 -27.13
N CYS A 347 -6.92 -13.85 -26.63
CA CYS A 347 -7.27 -13.72 -25.24
C CYS A 347 -7.86 -15.08 -24.90
N ALA A 348 -7.35 -15.72 -23.85
CA ALA A 348 -7.75 -17.04 -23.40
C ALA A 348 -9.24 -17.00 -23.03
N LYS A 349 -10.07 -16.92 -24.06
CA LYS A 349 -11.51 -16.96 -24.15
C LYS A 349 -11.87 -18.29 -24.79
N GLU A 350 -11.18 -19.33 -24.33
CA GLU A 350 -11.53 -20.74 -24.55
C GLU A 350 -11.77 -21.44 -23.20
N TYR A 351 -12.06 -20.69 -22.13
CA TYR A 351 -12.33 -21.28 -20.81
C TYR A 351 -13.52 -20.70 -20.07
N LEU A 352 -14.30 -19.76 -20.61
CA LEU A 352 -15.61 -19.51 -20.02
C LEU A 352 -16.63 -19.93 -21.06
N ASP A 353 -17.12 -21.14 -20.88
CA ASP A 353 -18.23 -21.66 -21.69
C ASP A 353 -19.37 -20.64 -21.70
N GLU A 354 -19.99 -20.42 -22.87
CA GLU A 354 -21.08 -19.44 -23.00
C GLU A 354 -22.20 -19.76 -22.00
N GLY A 355 -22.53 -18.79 -21.14
CA GLY A 355 -23.52 -18.95 -20.08
C GLY A 355 -23.00 -19.55 -18.77
N LYS A 356 -21.68 -19.78 -18.63
CA LYS A 356 -21.03 -20.11 -17.35
C LYS A 356 -20.40 -18.88 -16.69
N PHE A 357 -20.08 -19.00 -15.41
CA PHE A 357 -19.48 -17.96 -14.59
C PHE A 357 -18.23 -18.46 -13.84
N ALA A 358 -17.32 -17.57 -13.51
CA ALA A 358 -16.32 -17.85 -12.48
C ALA A 358 -17.04 -18.04 -11.13
N ALA A 359 -16.50 -18.89 -10.26
CA ALA A 359 -17.08 -19.09 -8.95
C ALA A 359 -17.01 -17.79 -8.11
N PRO A 360 -18.06 -17.45 -7.34
CA PRO A 360 -17.99 -16.37 -6.36
C PRO A 360 -16.95 -16.67 -5.27
N GLU A 361 -16.39 -15.62 -4.69
CA GLU A 361 -15.26 -15.68 -3.76
C GLU A 361 -15.51 -16.63 -2.56
N TRP A 362 -16.73 -16.66 -2.01
CA TRP A 362 -17.09 -17.50 -0.86
C TRP A 362 -17.24 -18.99 -1.20
N LEU A 363 -17.35 -19.36 -2.47
CA LEU A 363 -17.27 -20.78 -2.89
C LEU A 363 -15.83 -21.21 -3.13
N VAL A 364 -14.95 -20.26 -3.44
CA VAL A 364 -13.55 -20.49 -3.80
C VAL A 364 -12.64 -20.48 -2.58
N TYR A 365 -12.88 -19.52 -1.70
CA TYR A 365 -12.20 -19.33 -0.43
C TYR A 365 -13.25 -19.20 0.69
N PRO A 366 -14.01 -20.28 1.01
CA PRO A 366 -15.06 -20.24 2.03
C PRO A 366 -14.56 -19.78 3.40
N GLN A 367 -13.26 -19.95 3.66
CA GLN A 367 -12.58 -19.53 4.88
C GLN A 367 -12.22 -18.04 4.97
N LEU A 368 -12.36 -17.28 3.89
CA LEU A 368 -12.02 -15.85 3.83
C LEU A 368 -13.30 -14.98 3.74
N SER A 369 -13.52 -14.12 4.74
CA SER A 369 -14.61 -13.13 4.68
C SER A 369 -14.27 -11.94 3.79
N ALA A 370 -15.24 -11.15 3.35
CA ALA A 370 -15.01 -10.03 2.43
C ALA A 370 -13.99 -8.98 2.92
N TRP A 371 -13.70 -8.94 4.23
CA TRP A 371 -12.87 -7.91 4.86
C TRP A 371 -11.61 -8.43 5.56
N THR A 372 -11.22 -9.69 5.36
CA THR A 372 -10.05 -10.26 6.05
C THR A 372 -8.75 -9.82 5.40
N ILE A 373 -7.69 -9.71 6.20
CA ILE A 373 -6.34 -9.41 5.71
C ILE A 373 -5.79 -10.53 4.81
N GLY A 374 -6.40 -11.74 4.84
CA GLY A 374 -6.02 -12.86 3.97
C GLY A 374 -6.13 -12.53 2.47
N TRP A 375 -7.08 -11.68 2.08
CA TRP A 375 -7.19 -11.17 0.71
C TRP A 375 -6.07 -10.20 0.32
N ARG A 376 -5.35 -9.62 1.28
CA ARG A 376 -4.25 -8.65 1.06
C ARG A 376 -2.85 -9.24 1.26
N MET A 377 -2.78 -10.48 1.75
CA MET A 377 -1.53 -11.16 2.10
C MET A 377 -1.35 -12.46 1.29
N GLY A 378 -1.96 -12.52 0.09
CA GLY A 378 -1.71 -13.59 -0.89
C GLY A 378 -2.54 -14.89 -0.79
N ALA A 379 -3.46 -15.05 0.16
CA ALA A 379 -4.24 -16.30 0.27
C ALA A 379 -5.31 -16.44 -0.83
N GLY A 380 -5.91 -15.32 -1.27
CA GLY A 380 -6.89 -15.26 -2.36
C GLY A 380 -6.81 -13.99 -3.20
N GLU A 381 -5.78 -13.17 -2.98
CA GLU A 381 -5.57 -11.86 -3.62
C GLU A 381 -5.56 -11.95 -5.15
N HIS A 382 -4.79 -12.89 -5.68
CA HIS A 382 -4.71 -13.14 -7.12
C HIS A 382 -6.08 -13.47 -7.72
N TYR A 383 -6.93 -14.20 -6.98
CA TYR A 383 -8.25 -14.57 -7.45
C TYR A 383 -9.17 -13.35 -7.52
N VAL A 384 -9.28 -12.57 -6.44
CA VAL A 384 -10.13 -11.36 -6.41
C VAL A 384 -9.69 -10.30 -7.40
N MET A 385 -8.38 -10.13 -7.60
CA MET A 385 -7.87 -9.17 -8.59
C MET A 385 -8.14 -9.59 -10.03
N ASN A 386 -8.24 -10.90 -10.30
CA ASN A 386 -8.50 -11.43 -11.63
C ASN A 386 -10.00 -11.70 -11.88
N LEU A 387 -10.85 -11.61 -10.86
CA LEU A 387 -12.28 -11.88 -10.98
C LEU A 387 -12.95 -10.85 -11.91
N PRO A 388 -13.79 -11.29 -12.87
CA PRO A 388 -14.62 -10.39 -13.66
C PRO A 388 -15.53 -9.57 -12.74
N HIS A 389 -15.78 -8.31 -13.10
CA HIS A 389 -16.68 -7.46 -12.31
C HIS A 389 -18.07 -8.10 -12.19
N HIS A 390 -18.53 -8.28 -10.96
CA HIS A 390 -19.85 -8.81 -10.64
C HIS A 390 -20.94 -7.79 -10.97
N ASP A 391 -21.77 -8.12 -11.95
CA ASP A 391 -22.98 -7.36 -12.26
C ASP A 391 -24.17 -7.79 -11.36
N GLU A 392 -25.31 -7.13 -11.56
CA GLU A 392 -26.53 -7.41 -10.78
C GLU A 392 -27.11 -8.81 -11.08
N GLU A 393 -26.87 -9.35 -12.28
CA GLU A 393 -27.33 -10.68 -12.69
C GLU A 393 -26.51 -11.77 -11.99
N PHE A 394 -25.18 -11.63 -11.98
CA PHE A 394 -24.28 -12.49 -11.22
C PHE A 394 -24.67 -12.56 -9.74
N ARG A 395 -24.93 -11.42 -9.10
CA ARG A 395 -25.31 -11.40 -7.67
C ARG A 395 -26.67 -12.04 -7.38
N LYS A 396 -27.57 -12.12 -8.37
CA LYS A 396 -28.85 -12.84 -8.24
C LYS A 396 -28.68 -14.35 -8.35
N LEU A 397 -27.78 -14.79 -9.23
CA LEU A 397 -27.45 -16.20 -9.42
C LEU A 397 -26.57 -16.75 -8.29
N PHE A 398 -25.62 -15.94 -7.81
CA PHE A 398 -24.68 -16.29 -6.76
C PHE A 398 -24.88 -15.32 -5.60
N PRO A 399 -25.85 -15.59 -4.71
CA PRO A 399 -26.08 -14.74 -3.56
C PRO A 399 -25.03 -15.00 -2.49
N MET A 400 -24.52 -13.94 -1.86
CA MET A 400 -23.54 -14.04 -0.79
C MET A 400 -24.08 -14.87 0.40
N PRO A 401 -23.22 -15.54 1.19
CA PRO A 401 -23.58 -16.08 2.49
C PRO A 401 -24.13 -14.96 3.37
N LYS A 402 -25.17 -15.26 4.17
CA LYS A 402 -25.95 -14.24 4.91
C LYS A 402 -25.09 -13.24 5.69
N TYR A 403 -23.88 -13.60 6.09
CA TYR A 403 -23.01 -12.80 6.96
C TYR A 403 -21.58 -12.58 6.44
N TRP A 404 -21.35 -12.84 5.14
CA TRP A 404 -20.02 -12.73 4.54
C TRP A 404 -19.47 -11.28 4.44
N ASN A 405 -20.33 -10.26 4.56
CA ASN A 405 -20.00 -8.83 4.42
C ASN A 405 -19.80 -8.08 5.76
N PHE A 406 -19.26 -8.74 6.79
CA PHE A 406 -19.13 -8.13 8.11
C PHE A 406 -17.94 -7.15 8.21
N ARG A 407 -18.19 -5.89 8.60
CA ARG A 407 -17.14 -4.91 8.91
C ARG A 407 -16.71 -5.00 10.39
N PHE A 408 -15.42 -5.20 10.61
CA PHE A 408 -14.78 -5.18 11.94
C PHE A 408 -15.14 -3.97 12.82
N SER A 409 -15.51 -2.83 12.22
CA SER A 409 -15.77 -1.57 12.91
C SER A 409 -17.15 -1.47 13.59
N GLU A 410 -18.08 -2.38 13.32
CA GLU A 410 -19.48 -2.25 13.78
C GLU A 410 -19.82 -3.05 15.04
N SER A 411 -18.84 -3.73 15.67
CA SER A 411 -19.02 -4.42 16.95
C SER A 411 -17.93 -4.07 17.96
N PRO A 412 -18.27 -3.72 19.22
CA PRO A 412 -17.31 -3.39 20.26
C PRO A 412 -16.53 -4.59 20.82
N TYR A 413 -16.77 -5.82 20.32
CA TYR A 413 -16.08 -7.04 20.73
C TYR A 413 -15.34 -7.68 19.55
N LYS A 414 -14.11 -8.14 19.85
CA LYS A 414 -13.09 -8.88 19.04
C LYS A 414 -13.65 -9.90 18.02
N PRO A 415 -12.86 -10.35 17.00
CA PRO A 415 -13.33 -11.06 15.80
C PRO A 415 -14.42 -12.08 16.09
N HIS A 416 -15.64 -11.75 15.66
CA HIS A 416 -16.72 -12.72 15.56
C HIS A 416 -16.58 -13.50 14.25
N PRO A 417 -16.99 -14.78 14.25
CA PRO A 417 -16.75 -15.65 13.12
C PRO A 417 -17.56 -15.23 11.89
N LEU A 418 -17.11 -15.69 10.72
CA LEU A 418 -17.64 -15.43 9.37
C LEU A 418 -19.16 -15.52 9.24
N LEU A 419 -19.75 -16.43 10.01
CA LEU A 419 -21.17 -16.57 10.19
C LEU A 419 -21.44 -16.24 11.67
N GLY A 420 -21.42 -14.93 11.98
CA GLY A 420 -21.91 -14.42 13.26
C GLY A 420 -23.29 -15.03 13.55
N TYR A 421 -23.69 -15.11 14.82
CA TYR A 421 -24.86 -15.84 15.32
C TYR A 421 -25.64 -16.55 14.21
N PHE A 422 -25.32 -17.81 13.92
CA PHE A 422 -26.09 -18.72 13.06
C PHE A 422 -27.52 -18.99 13.60
N TRP A 423 -28.05 -18.04 14.35
CA TRP A 423 -29.08 -18.14 15.33
C TRP A 423 -29.81 -16.79 15.32
N ARG A 424 -31.04 -16.77 15.80
CA ARG A 424 -31.74 -15.52 16.14
C ARG A 424 -30.86 -14.65 17.05
N GLU A 425 -31.19 -13.37 17.24
CA GLU A 425 -30.40 -12.45 18.11
C GLU A 425 -30.13 -13.00 19.52
N ASP A 426 -30.88 -14.02 19.95
CA ASP A 426 -30.77 -14.71 21.24
C ASP A 426 -29.95 -16.02 21.24
N GLY A 427 -29.38 -16.44 20.11
CA GLY A 427 -28.65 -17.70 20.04
C GLY A 427 -29.53 -18.96 20.02
N LYS A 428 -30.81 -18.92 19.54
CA LYS A 428 -31.71 -20.11 19.35
C LYS A 428 -32.06 -20.50 17.88
N PRO A 429 -32.20 -21.81 17.55
CA PRO A 429 -32.19 -22.28 16.17
C PRO A 429 -33.57 -22.01 15.56
N GLU A 430 -33.67 -21.87 14.25
CA GLU A 430 -34.90 -21.59 13.52
C GLU A 430 -35.93 -22.73 13.62
N TYR A 431 -35.48 -23.97 13.86
CA TYR A 431 -36.32 -25.19 13.87
C TYR A 431 -36.69 -25.69 15.28
N PRO A 432 -37.75 -25.21 15.96
CA PRO A 432 -38.07 -25.61 17.33
C PRO A 432 -38.80 -26.96 17.51
N ASN A 433 -39.43 -27.57 16.50
CA ASN A 433 -40.47 -28.61 16.73
C ASN A 433 -40.32 -29.97 15.96
N ILE A 434 -39.12 -30.49 15.74
CA ILE A 434 -38.92 -31.77 15.01
C ILE A 434 -38.63 -32.94 15.99
N SER A 435 -39.20 -34.14 15.74
CA SER A 435 -39.12 -35.35 16.60
C SER A 435 -38.04 -36.36 16.18
N ASP A 436 -37.45 -37.06 17.15
CA ASP A 436 -36.18 -37.84 17.09
C ASP A 436 -36.22 -39.22 16.39
N GLY A 437 -36.98 -39.38 15.31
CA GLY A 437 -37.15 -40.70 14.68
C GLY A 437 -36.28 -40.94 13.44
N ILE A 438 -34.94 -40.99 13.54
CA ILE A 438 -34.04 -41.32 12.39
C ILE A 438 -32.80 -42.12 12.84
N GLU A 439 -32.31 -43.02 11.96
CA GLU A 439 -31.22 -43.97 12.22
C GLU A 439 -29.80 -43.37 12.25
N ILE A 440 -28.99 -43.98 13.12
CA ILE A 440 -27.60 -43.71 13.52
C ILE A 440 -26.53 -43.83 12.41
N ASN A 441 -26.89 -44.07 11.14
CA ASN A 441 -25.90 -44.25 10.06
C ASN A 441 -25.58 -42.97 9.27
N ASP A 442 -26.29 -41.86 9.53
CA ASP A 442 -26.17 -40.60 8.80
C ASP A 442 -25.18 -39.59 9.43
N PHE A 443 -24.25 -40.05 10.26
CA PHE A 443 -23.25 -39.17 10.86
C PHE A 443 -22.32 -38.60 9.79
N ILE A 444 -22.39 -37.28 9.58
CA ILE A 444 -21.30 -36.50 9.01
C ILE A 444 -20.14 -36.59 10.01
N ASN A 445 -19.26 -37.57 9.81
CA ASN A 445 -18.08 -37.72 10.63
C ASN A 445 -17.11 -36.56 10.34
N LEU A 446 -17.08 -35.60 11.27
CA LEU A 446 -16.20 -34.44 11.21
C LEU A 446 -14.84 -34.71 11.87
N ASN A 447 -14.51 -35.97 12.21
CA ASN A 447 -13.24 -36.35 12.85
C ASN A 447 -12.11 -36.69 11.87
N ASP A 448 -12.29 -36.51 10.56
CA ASP A 448 -11.19 -36.72 9.62
C ASP A 448 -10.05 -35.72 9.85
N GLU A 449 -8.81 -36.23 9.89
CA GLU A 449 -7.53 -35.52 10.12
C GLU A 449 -7.18 -34.45 9.07
N LYS A 450 -8.12 -34.04 8.22
CA LYS A 450 -7.89 -32.99 7.22
C LYS A 450 -7.76 -31.64 7.94
N GLU A 451 -6.59 -31.02 7.77
CA GLU A 451 -6.33 -29.65 8.23
C GLU A 451 -7.18 -28.66 7.43
N PHE A 452 -7.95 -27.82 8.12
CA PHE A 452 -8.66 -26.69 7.51
C PHE A 452 -8.12 -25.35 8.05
N THR A 453 -8.26 -24.30 7.26
CA THR A 453 -7.74 -22.96 7.59
C THR A 453 -8.85 -21.98 7.93
N SER A 454 -8.66 -21.11 8.92
CA SER A 454 -9.48 -19.89 9.10
C SER A 454 -8.58 -18.70 9.37
N ASP A 455 -8.62 -17.71 8.48
CA ASP A 455 -7.94 -16.38 8.43
C ASP A 455 -6.44 -16.30 8.77
N THR A 456 -5.95 -17.06 9.75
CA THR A 456 -4.55 -17.14 10.21
C THR A 456 -4.21 -18.47 10.94
N PHE A 457 -5.19 -19.35 11.15
CA PHE A 457 -5.07 -20.57 11.95
C PHE A 457 -5.36 -21.84 11.13
N ARG A 458 -4.64 -22.92 11.47
CA ARG A 458 -4.88 -24.27 10.94
C ARG A 458 -5.44 -25.13 12.06
N PHE A 459 -6.51 -25.86 11.78
CA PHE A 459 -7.18 -26.75 12.72
C PHE A 459 -7.20 -28.15 12.15
N LYS A 460 -6.87 -29.15 12.97
CA LYS A 460 -6.95 -30.58 12.61
C LYS A 460 -8.30 -31.21 12.96
N SER A 461 -9.10 -30.53 13.79
CA SER A 461 -10.43 -31.00 14.17
C SER A 461 -11.33 -29.84 14.62
N ILE A 462 -12.62 -30.12 14.74
CA ILE A 462 -13.61 -29.15 15.22
C ILE A 462 -13.37 -28.80 16.70
N GLU A 463 -12.96 -29.79 17.49
CA GLU A 463 -12.60 -29.61 18.90
C GLU A 463 -11.47 -28.60 19.06
N GLN A 464 -10.47 -28.64 18.18
CA GLN A 464 -9.38 -27.66 18.17
C GLN A 464 -9.87 -26.25 17.84
N ALA A 465 -10.78 -26.12 16.88
CA ALA A 465 -11.37 -24.82 16.54
C ALA A 465 -12.21 -24.25 17.68
N LEU A 466 -13.01 -25.09 18.34
CA LEU A 466 -13.78 -24.72 19.52
C LEU A 466 -12.87 -24.24 20.66
N LEU A 467 -11.82 -25.00 20.95
CA LEU A 467 -10.91 -24.73 22.06
C LEU A 467 -10.12 -23.44 21.84
N LEU A 468 -9.58 -23.22 20.64
CA LEU A 468 -8.89 -21.97 20.31
C LEU A 468 -9.82 -20.77 20.33
N SER A 469 -11.04 -20.90 19.78
CA SER A 469 -12.02 -19.82 19.82
C SER A 469 -12.41 -19.47 21.25
N LYS A 470 -12.55 -20.47 22.14
CA LYS A 470 -12.81 -20.25 23.56
C LYS A 470 -11.68 -19.42 24.20
N CYS A 471 -10.42 -19.66 23.83
CA CYS A 471 -9.29 -18.91 24.38
C CYS A 471 -9.10 -17.50 23.77
N LEU A 472 -9.27 -17.33 22.47
CA LEU A 472 -9.14 -16.03 21.80
C LEU A 472 -10.21 -15.03 22.24
N HIS A 473 -11.46 -15.50 22.31
CA HIS A 473 -12.61 -14.61 22.54
C HIS A 473 -12.74 -14.19 24.01
N PHE A 474 -12.55 -15.13 24.95
CA PHE A 474 -12.81 -14.89 26.37
C PHE A 474 -11.55 -14.56 27.16
N LYS A 475 -10.42 -15.22 26.88
CA LYS A 475 -9.16 -15.00 27.61
C LYS A 475 -8.17 -14.06 26.93
N LYS A 476 -8.42 -13.69 25.67
CA LYS A 476 -7.53 -12.82 24.89
C LYS A 476 -6.09 -13.36 24.81
N CYS A 477 -5.94 -14.68 24.71
CA CYS A 477 -4.63 -15.32 24.55
C CYS A 477 -4.16 -15.19 23.10
N ASP A 478 -3.13 -14.38 22.85
CA ASP A 478 -2.61 -14.13 21.50
C ASP A 478 -1.56 -15.17 21.02
N LYS A 479 -1.31 -16.25 21.78
CA LYS A 479 -0.27 -17.25 21.48
C LYS A 479 -0.86 -18.56 20.95
N LYS A 480 -0.26 -19.05 19.86
CA LYS A 480 -0.70 -20.19 19.03
C LYS A 480 -0.15 -21.55 19.47
N ASP A 481 0.93 -21.57 20.26
CA ASP A 481 1.86 -22.72 20.25
C ASP A 481 1.79 -23.71 21.42
N ASP A 482 0.91 -23.52 22.42
CA ASP A 482 0.75 -24.53 23.48
C ASP A 482 -0.72 -24.94 23.63
N PHE A 483 -1.12 -26.00 22.91
CA PHE A 483 -2.40 -26.68 23.17
C PHE A 483 -2.52 -27.14 24.63
N ASP A 484 -1.38 -27.45 25.27
CA ASP A 484 -1.29 -27.84 26.68
C ASP A 484 -1.74 -26.73 27.65
N VAL A 485 -1.73 -25.45 27.22
CA VAL A 485 -2.24 -24.33 28.01
C VAL A 485 -3.77 -24.28 27.97
N LEU A 486 -4.41 -24.82 26.93
CA LEU A 486 -5.84 -24.67 26.67
C LEU A 486 -6.73 -25.56 27.56
N ASP A 487 -6.27 -26.77 27.90
CA ASP A 487 -6.99 -27.70 28.78
C ASP A 487 -7.00 -27.26 30.26
N ALA A 488 -6.11 -26.35 30.65
CA ALA A 488 -5.91 -25.90 32.04
C ALA A 488 -6.60 -24.56 32.37
N VAL A 489 -7.43 -24.02 31.48
CA VAL A 489 -8.00 -22.67 31.62
C VAL A 489 -9.36 -22.68 32.32
N GLU A 490 -9.41 -22.13 33.54
CA GLU A 490 -10.67 -21.88 34.26
C GLU A 490 -11.31 -20.54 33.83
N PHE A 491 -12.60 -20.57 33.48
CA PHE A 491 -13.39 -19.40 33.09
C PHE A 491 -14.17 -18.84 34.28
N THR A 492 -14.41 -17.53 34.26
CA THR A 492 -15.35 -16.89 35.17
C THR A 492 -16.79 -17.31 34.83
N LEU A 493 -17.71 -17.21 35.78
CA LEU A 493 -19.13 -17.51 35.56
C LEU A 493 -19.76 -16.70 34.41
N GLU A 494 -19.32 -15.45 34.25
CA GLU A 494 -19.78 -14.58 33.16
C GLU A 494 -19.21 -15.02 31.80
N GLU A 495 -17.94 -15.46 31.76
CA GLU A 495 -17.35 -16.04 30.55
C GLU A 495 -18.03 -17.37 30.16
N GLU A 496 -18.37 -18.24 31.12
CA GLU A 496 -19.10 -19.48 30.83
C GLU A 496 -20.51 -19.20 30.30
N LYS A 497 -21.24 -18.25 30.90
CA LYS A 497 -22.56 -17.84 30.41
C LYS A 497 -22.49 -17.27 28.99
N ASN A 498 -21.48 -16.48 28.68
CA ASN A 498 -21.28 -15.97 27.33
C ASN A 498 -20.84 -17.10 26.38
N TRP A 499 -19.95 -18.00 26.78
CA TRP A 499 -19.55 -19.16 25.99
C TRP A 499 -20.75 -20.01 25.57
N ASP A 500 -21.70 -20.25 26.46
CA ASP A 500 -22.93 -20.99 26.14
C ASP A 500 -23.76 -20.35 25.01
N ILE A 501 -23.68 -19.02 24.86
CA ILE A 501 -24.34 -18.29 23.77
C ILE A 501 -23.57 -18.47 22.44
N TYR A 502 -22.23 -18.46 22.49
CA TYR A 502 -21.40 -18.41 21.28
C TYR A 502 -20.91 -19.78 20.78
N LYS A 503 -20.81 -20.81 21.64
CA LYS A 503 -20.17 -22.10 21.33
C LYS A 503 -20.75 -22.79 20.08
N TYR A 504 -22.06 -22.71 19.90
CA TYR A 504 -22.73 -23.29 18.74
C TYR A 504 -22.48 -22.51 17.46
N SER A 505 -22.36 -21.18 17.53
CA SER A 505 -21.98 -20.38 16.37
C SER A 505 -20.57 -20.73 15.92
N VAL A 506 -19.63 -20.87 16.85
CA VAL A 506 -18.26 -21.33 16.55
C VAL A 506 -18.28 -22.71 15.90
N LEU A 507 -19.05 -23.65 16.47
CA LEU A 507 -19.20 -25.01 15.96
C LEU A 507 -19.75 -25.05 14.52
N LEU A 508 -20.75 -24.22 14.21
CA LEU A 508 -21.34 -24.15 12.88
C LEU A 508 -20.41 -23.49 11.86
N ASN A 509 -19.59 -22.53 12.28
CA ASN A 509 -18.56 -21.96 11.41
C ASN A 509 -17.48 -22.99 11.07
N ALA A 510 -16.98 -23.71 12.08
CA ALA A 510 -16.02 -24.79 11.86
C ALA A 510 -16.63 -25.87 10.95
N SER A 511 -17.88 -26.24 11.19
CA SER A 511 -18.64 -27.16 10.34
C SER A 511 -18.80 -26.63 8.91
N TYR A 512 -19.15 -25.35 8.73
CA TYR A 512 -19.26 -24.71 7.42
C TYR A 512 -17.96 -24.82 6.63
N PHE A 513 -16.82 -24.43 7.21
CA PHE A 513 -15.54 -24.52 6.50
C PHE A 513 -15.21 -25.95 6.13
N LYS A 514 -15.36 -26.88 7.07
CA LYS A 514 -15.08 -28.29 6.84
C LYS A 514 -15.97 -28.87 5.73
N ILE A 515 -17.25 -28.55 5.74
CA ILE A 515 -18.20 -29.02 4.72
C ILE A 515 -17.90 -28.37 3.37
N MET A 516 -17.58 -27.08 3.32
CA MET A 516 -17.30 -26.40 2.06
C MET A 516 -15.97 -26.81 1.42
N GLU A 517 -14.96 -27.20 2.23
CA GLU A 517 -13.67 -27.73 1.74
C GLU A 517 -13.74 -29.23 1.37
N ASP A 518 -14.66 -29.99 1.96
CA ASP A 518 -14.84 -31.42 1.70
C ASP A 518 -16.05 -31.70 0.79
N GLY A 519 -15.80 -31.87 -0.51
CA GLY A 519 -16.85 -32.09 -1.52
C GLY A 519 -17.72 -33.32 -1.26
N ASP A 520 -17.16 -34.41 -0.71
CA ASP A 520 -17.92 -35.62 -0.39
C ASP A 520 -18.86 -35.37 0.80
N LEU A 521 -18.37 -34.63 1.79
CA LEU A 521 -19.15 -34.23 2.96
C LEU A 521 -20.27 -33.25 2.60
N LYS A 522 -19.97 -32.27 1.75
CA LYS A 522 -20.95 -31.34 1.15
C LYS A 522 -22.05 -32.13 0.47
N GLN A 523 -21.68 -33.07 -0.40
CA GLN A 523 -22.63 -33.86 -1.16
C GLN A 523 -23.52 -34.72 -0.25
N LYS A 524 -22.94 -35.41 0.74
CA LYS A 524 -23.71 -36.17 1.75
C LYS A 524 -24.71 -35.29 2.49
N LEU A 525 -24.29 -34.10 2.95
CA LEU A 525 -25.18 -33.16 3.62
C LEU A 525 -26.33 -32.71 2.71
N LEU A 526 -26.03 -32.41 1.44
CA LEU A 526 -27.03 -32.00 0.46
C LEU A 526 -28.03 -33.12 0.12
N GLU A 527 -27.58 -34.37 0.06
CA GLU A 527 -28.40 -35.56 -0.22
C GLU A 527 -29.45 -35.85 0.86
N THR A 528 -29.28 -35.35 2.08
CA THR A 528 -30.26 -35.51 3.17
C THR A 528 -31.63 -34.89 2.89
N GLY A 529 -31.79 -34.12 1.81
CA GLY A 529 -33.09 -33.51 1.48
C GLY A 529 -33.63 -32.66 2.64
N ASP A 530 -34.93 -32.65 2.84
CA ASP A 530 -35.55 -31.95 3.98
C ASP A 530 -35.56 -32.81 5.25
N GLU A 531 -34.90 -33.98 5.25
CA GLU A 531 -34.90 -34.89 6.39
C GLU A 531 -34.24 -34.23 7.62
N PRO A 532 -34.79 -34.45 8.82
CA PRO A 532 -34.16 -34.00 10.06
C PRO A 532 -32.72 -34.50 10.22
N LEU A 533 -31.81 -33.62 10.62
CA LEU A 533 -30.47 -34.04 11.05
C LEU A 533 -30.49 -34.23 12.57
N ILE A 534 -30.02 -35.38 13.05
CA ILE A 534 -29.97 -35.69 14.48
C ILE A 534 -28.52 -35.73 14.95
N TYR A 535 -28.19 -34.88 15.91
CA TYR A 535 -27.01 -34.99 16.74
C TYR A 535 -27.41 -35.46 18.13
N VAL A 536 -26.91 -36.62 18.51
CA VAL A 536 -27.12 -37.16 19.86
C VAL A 536 -26.02 -36.62 20.76
N SER A 537 -26.30 -35.54 21.49
CA SER A 537 -25.51 -35.13 22.66
C SER A 537 -25.97 -35.88 23.91
N ASP A 538 -25.14 -35.89 24.95
CA ASP A 538 -25.49 -36.46 26.26
C ASP A 538 -26.73 -35.78 26.89
N ASP A 539 -27.05 -34.55 26.46
CA ASP A 539 -28.30 -33.85 26.77
C ASP A 539 -29.37 -34.18 25.72
N GLU A 540 -30.59 -34.52 26.17
CA GLU A 540 -31.75 -35.01 25.36
C GLU A 540 -32.25 -34.04 24.26
N GLU A 541 -31.56 -32.93 23.98
CA GLU A 541 -31.96 -31.93 22.98
C GLU A 541 -31.10 -31.99 21.70
N ASN A 542 -31.73 -32.28 20.56
CA ASN A 542 -31.09 -32.24 19.23
C ASN A 542 -30.87 -30.80 18.71
N LEU A 543 -30.24 -29.92 19.50
CA LEU A 543 -30.00 -28.52 19.11
C LEU A 543 -28.99 -28.40 17.97
N PHE A 544 -27.93 -29.22 17.99
CA PHE A 544 -26.88 -29.16 16.98
C PHE A 544 -27.35 -29.72 15.63
N GLY A 545 -28.12 -30.81 15.61
CA GLY A 545 -28.69 -31.32 14.37
C GLY A 545 -29.63 -30.30 13.70
N ARG A 546 -30.45 -29.60 14.49
CA ARG A 546 -31.27 -28.47 13.97
C ARG A 546 -30.43 -27.36 13.35
N ALA A 547 -29.33 -27.00 14.00
CA ALA A 547 -28.44 -25.96 13.50
C ALA A 547 -27.67 -26.41 12.23
N LEU A 548 -27.32 -27.69 12.12
CA LEU A 548 -26.78 -28.27 10.89
C LEU A 548 -27.80 -28.24 9.73
N MET A 549 -29.10 -28.30 10.02
CA MET A 549 -30.13 -28.14 8.98
C MET A 549 -30.15 -26.72 8.41
N GLU A 550 -30.01 -25.69 9.25
CA GLU A 550 -29.87 -24.31 8.77
C GLU A 550 -28.61 -24.13 7.93
N LEU A 551 -27.49 -24.72 8.38
CA LEU A 551 -26.24 -24.74 7.62
C LEU A 551 -26.43 -25.43 6.27
N ARG A 552 -27.10 -26.58 6.23
CA ARG A 552 -27.45 -27.29 4.98
C ARG A 552 -28.27 -26.41 4.06
N ASP A 553 -29.30 -25.75 4.57
CA ASP A 553 -30.20 -24.94 3.76
C ASP A 553 -29.50 -23.70 3.21
N GLU A 554 -28.58 -23.13 3.98
CA GLU A 554 -27.68 -22.09 3.50
C GLU A 554 -26.72 -22.60 2.42
N ILE A 555 -26.07 -23.75 2.62
CA ILE A 555 -25.19 -24.35 1.62
C ILE A 555 -25.97 -24.67 0.33
N ARG A 556 -27.20 -25.18 0.44
CA ARG A 556 -28.12 -25.37 -0.69
C ARG A 556 -28.39 -24.08 -1.43
N ARG A 557 -28.65 -23.00 -0.70
CA ARG A 557 -28.90 -21.67 -1.29
C ARG A 557 -27.68 -21.16 -2.04
N LEU A 558 -26.47 -21.35 -1.49
CA LEU A 558 -25.21 -20.90 -2.09
C LEU A 558 -24.81 -21.74 -3.31
N CYS A 559 -25.02 -23.05 -3.24
CA CYS A 559 -24.62 -24.01 -4.27
C CYS A 559 -25.71 -24.26 -5.32
N LYS A 560 -26.86 -23.57 -5.24
CA LYS A 560 -28.02 -23.79 -6.12
C LYS A 560 -27.69 -23.71 -7.60
N ASN A 561 -26.77 -22.81 -7.97
CA ASN A 561 -26.35 -22.56 -9.34
C ASN A 561 -24.87 -22.96 -9.55
N GLU A 562 -24.34 -23.89 -8.73
CA GLU A 562 -22.95 -24.36 -8.84
C GLU A 562 -22.68 -25.04 -10.20
N ASP A 563 -23.71 -25.56 -10.86
CA ASP A 563 -23.65 -26.10 -12.21
C ASP A 563 -23.36 -25.02 -13.27
N LEU A 564 -23.67 -23.75 -13.01
CA LEU A 564 -23.32 -22.61 -13.87
C LEU A 564 -21.88 -22.15 -13.69
N ILE A 565 -21.12 -22.75 -12.76
CA ILE A 565 -19.72 -22.41 -12.52
C ILE A 565 -18.82 -23.17 -13.49
N ASP A 566 -17.91 -22.44 -14.11
CA ASP A 566 -16.77 -23.01 -14.81
C ASP A 566 -15.61 -23.17 -13.82
N TRP A 567 -15.47 -24.39 -13.28
CA TRP A 567 -14.44 -24.70 -12.30
C TRP A 567 -13.03 -24.71 -12.92
N GLU A 568 -12.90 -25.00 -14.21
CA GLU A 568 -11.61 -24.94 -14.91
C GLU A 568 -11.14 -23.48 -15.07
N TYR A 569 -12.06 -22.57 -15.42
CA TYR A 569 -11.82 -21.13 -15.42
C TYR A 569 -11.50 -20.59 -14.04
N THR A 570 -12.25 -21.02 -13.03
CA THR A 570 -12.08 -20.63 -11.64
C THR A 570 -10.67 -20.98 -11.16
N GLU A 571 -10.20 -22.20 -11.43
CA GLU A 571 -8.83 -22.61 -11.12
C GLU A 571 -7.79 -21.82 -11.92
N TYR A 572 -8.07 -21.48 -13.19
CA TYR A 572 -7.20 -20.60 -13.96
C TYR A 572 -7.02 -19.22 -13.29
N LEU A 573 -8.10 -18.61 -12.78
CA LEU A 573 -8.04 -17.31 -12.10
C LEU A 573 -7.24 -17.36 -10.79
N LYS A 574 -7.26 -18.48 -10.05
CA LYS A 574 -6.50 -18.64 -8.80
C LYS A 574 -5.00 -18.52 -9.00
N TYR A 575 -4.48 -19.06 -10.10
CA TYR A 575 -3.05 -19.19 -10.35
C TYR A 575 -2.53 -18.27 -11.46
N LYS A 576 -3.38 -17.39 -11.98
CA LYS A 576 -2.99 -16.40 -12.98
C LYS A 576 -2.04 -15.40 -12.31
N PRO A 577 -0.75 -15.34 -12.73
CA PRO A 577 0.22 -14.45 -12.11
C PRO A 577 -0.25 -13.00 -12.22
N TRP A 578 0.01 -12.23 -11.17
CA TRP A 578 -0.14 -10.79 -11.21
C TRP A 578 0.89 -10.24 -12.17
N TYR A 579 0.45 -9.56 -13.23
CA TYR A 579 1.29 -8.82 -14.16
C TYR A 579 0.72 -7.42 -14.32
#